data_AF-A0A940V5K2-F1
#
_entry.id   AF-A0A940V5K2-F1
#
_cell.length_a   1.000
_cell.length_b   1.000
_cell.length_c   1.000
_cell.angle_alpha   90.00
_cell.angle_beta   90.00
_cell.angle_gamma   90.00
#
_symmetry.space_group_name_H-M   'P 1'
#
loop_
_entity.id
_entity.type
_entity.pdbx_description
1 polymer ?
#
loop_
_entity_poly.entity_id
_entity_poly.type
_entity_poly.pdbx_seq_one_letter_code
_entity_poly.pdbx_strand_id
1 'polypeptide(L)'
;MKRAGLDLGSVNTKLVVLEQEERIYFKAIPSRFDSVQAGIALLKEYKETYGEGPEKLVVTGYGRVNFPEGRVITEITCQGRGCHAYFPEHAYILDLGGQDAKVIKKNAEGKIVQFIMNDKCAAGTGRFLDVILKGLDLTSKELDLAAEAKPMPINSMCTVFAESEVITMLAKGIPKPEVVAGLFNSTAKRLANFVESVGHPEHLIFTGGGAHYTLLVRFLERELKGSVVIPPEPELTSALGAALLA
;
A
#
# COMPACT_ATOMS: atom_id res chain seq x y z
N MET A 1 -12.21 24.71 10.56
CA MET A 1 -12.04 24.48 9.12
C MET A 1 -11.83 23.00 8.87
N LYS A 2 -12.80 22.34 8.22
CA LYS A 2 -12.75 20.92 7.86
C LYS A 2 -12.07 20.72 6.51
N ARG A 3 -10.97 19.98 6.50
CA ARG A 3 -10.10 19.70 5.35
C ARG A 3 -10.18 18.22 4.99
N ALA A 4 -10.50 17.90 3.75
CA ALA A 4 -10.61 16.53 3.29
C ALA A 4 -9.55 16.16 2.24
N GLY A 5 -9.09 14.93 2.33
CA GLY A 5 -8.27 14.28 1.33
C GLY A 5 -8.96 13.02 0.84
N LEU A 6 -9.20 12.96 -0.48
CA LEU A 6 -9.85 11.84 -1.15
C LEU A 6 -8.84 11.14 -2.07
N ASP A 7 -8.44 9.92 -1.73
CA ASP A 7 -7.59 9.06 -2.55
C ASP A 7 -8.44 8.08 -3.36
N LEU A 8 -8.53 8.32 -4.66
CA LEU A 8 -9.25 7.49 -5.63
C LEU A 8 -8.33 6.40 -6.17
N GLY A 9 -8.00 5.43 -5.32
CA GLY A 9 -7.16 4.30 -5.68
C GLY A 9 -7.82 3.34 -6.68
N SER A 10 -7.03 2.41 -7.23
CA SER A 10 -7.51 1.41 -8.19
C SER A 10 -8.22 0.21 -7.53
N VAL A 11 -7.90 -0.06 -6.25
CA VAL A 11 -8.52 -1.14 -5.46
C VAL A 11 -9.44 -0.58 -4.39
N ASN A 12 -8.98 0.45 -3.66
CA ASN A 12 -9.71 1.08 -2.58
C ASN A 12 -9.70 2.60 -2.75
N THR A 13 -10.86 3.22 -2.52
CA THR A 13 -11.05 4.66 -2.42
C THR A 13 -11.10 5.02 -0.95
N LYS A 14 -10.38 6.07 -0.54
CA LYS A 14 -10.24 6.43 0.87
C LYS A 14 -10.48 7.92 1.08
N LEU A 15 -11.14 8.25 2.18
CA LEU A 15 -11.41 9.61 2.61
C LEU A 15 -10.82 9.79 4.00
N VAL A 16 -10.08 10.88 4.19
CA VAL A 16 -9.65 11.38 5.50
C VAL A 16 -10.14 12.81 5.63
N VAL A 17 -10.74 13.15 6.77
CA VAL A 17 -11.14 14.53 7.09
C VAL A 17 -10.48 14.95 8.39
N LEU A 18 -9.83 16.12 8.33
CA LEU A 18 -9.18 16.78 9.43
C LEU A 18 -9.98 18.00 9.85
N GLU A 19 -10.11 18.24 11.15
CA GLU A 19 -10.51 19.52 11.71
C GLU A 19 -9.35 20.05 12.54
N GLN A 20 -8.82 21.22 12.14
CA GLN A 20 -7.48 21.61 12.55
C GLN A 20 -6.50 20.47 12.21
N GLU A 21 -5.67 19.99 13.13
CA GLU A 21 -4.74 18.87 12.92
C GLU A 21 -5.31 17.51 13.39
N GLU A 22 -6.53 17.48 13.90
CA GLU A 22 -7.16 16.24 14.40
C GLU A 22 -7.91 15.52 13.29
N ARG A 23 -7.71 14.20 13.20
CA ARG A 23 -8.44 13.34 12.28
C ARG A 23 -9.79 12.95 12.84
N ILE A 24 -10.84 13.64 12.40
CA ILE A 24 -12.22 13.44 12.85
C ILE A 24 -12.97 12.36 12.08
N TYR A 25 -12.53 12.03 10.85
CA TYR A 25 -13.14 10.98 10.05
C TYR A 25 -12.10 10.32 9.15
N PHE A 26 -12.21 9.00 9.02
CA PHE A 26 -11.51 8.26 7.99
C PHE A 26 -12.28 7.01 7.59
N LYS A 27 -12.22 6.68 6.30
CA LYS A 27 -12.82 5.45 5.78
C LYS A 27 -12.15 5.02 4.48
N ALA A 28 -12.03 3.72 4.29
CA ALA A 28 -11.67 3.10 3.02
C ALA A 28 -12.82 2.19 2.56
N ILE A 29 -13.17 2.26 1.27
CA ILE A 29 -14.12 1.34 0.64
C ILE A 29 -13.55 0.81 -0.68
N PRO A 30 -13.97 -0.38 -1.13
CA PRO A 30 -13.56 -0.89 -2.44
C PRO A 30 -13.96 0.06 -3.56
N SER A 31 -13.00 0.43 -4.43
CA SER A 31 -13.24 1.23 -5.63
C SER A 31 -14.05 0.49 -6.68
N ARG A 32 -14.01 -0.86 -6.65
CA ARG A 32 -14.64 -1.75 -7.63
C ARG A 32 -14.22 -1.35 -9.05
N PHE A 33 -15.18 -1.07 -9.93
CA PHE A 33 -14.95 -0.65 -11.31
C PHE A 33 -15.00 0.87 -11.49
N ASP A 34 -15.38 1.63 -10.45
CA ASP A 34 -15.59 3.07 -10.52
C ASP A 34 -15.17 3.76 -9.22
N SER A 35 -13.90 4.17 -9.17
CA SER A 35 -13.34 4.91 -8.05
C SER A 35 -14.05 6.24 -7.79
N VAL A 36 -14.58 6.90 -8.83
CA VAL A 36 -15.25 8.21 -8.72
C VAL A 36 -16.57 8.04 -7.98
N GLN A 37 -17.38 7.05 -8.33
CA GLN A 37 -18.63 6.76 -7.60
C GLN A 37 -18.36 6.37 -6.15
N ALA A 38 -17.30 5.59 -5.89
CA ALA A 38 -16.88 5.31 -4.52
C ALA A 38 -16.50 6.58 -3.75
N GLY A 39 -15.81 7.53 -4.40
CA GLY A 39 -15.46 8.81 -3.78
C GLY A 39 -16.68 9.69 -3.46
N ILE A 40 -17.63 9.76 -4.39
CA ILE A 40 -18.91 10.46 -4.17
C ILE A 40 -19.67 9.83 -3.00
N ALA A 41 -19.70 8.50 -2.92
CA ALA A 41 -20.35 7.77 -1.83
C ALA A 41 -19.72 8.10 -0.47
N LEU A 42 -18.39 8.15 -0.36
CA LEU A 42 -17.70 8.54 0.88
C LEU A 42 -18.01 9.98 1.30
N LEU A 43 -17.97 10.94 0.37
CA LEU A 43 -18.31 12.34 0.68
C LEU A 43 -19.78 12.50 1.09
N LYS A 44 -20.68 11.76 0.44
CA LYS A 44 -22.10 11.73 0.80
C LYS A 44 -22.30 11.18 2.21
N GLU A 45 -21.70 10.03 2.53
CA GLU A 45 -21.79 9.42 3.86
C GLU A 45 -21.23 10.35 4.94
N TYR A 46 -20.09 11.00 4.68
CA TYR A 46 -19.54 12.01 5.58
C TYR A 46 -20.53 13.15 5.82
N LYS A 47 -21.10 13.73 4.76
CA LYS A 47 -22.08 14.81 4.86
C LYS A 47 -23.35 14.39 5.61
N GLU A 48 -23.82 13.16 5.42
CA GLU A 48 -24.96 12.62 6.16
C GLU A 48 -24.66 12.47 7.65
N THR A 49 -23.42 12.12 8.01
CA THR A 49 -22.99 11.94 9.40
C THR A 49 -22.77 13.27 10.12
N TYR A 50 -22.20 14.27 9.43
CA TYR A 50 -21.76 15.53 10.02
C TYR A 50 -22.63 16.74 9.66
N GLY A 51 -23.67 16.55 8.84
CA GLY A 51 -24.62 17.59 8.38
C GLY A 51 -24.10 18.47 7.24
N GLU A 52 -22.78 18.57 7.07
CA GLU A 52 -22.12 19.40 6.06
C GLU A 52 -20.92 18.68 5.41
N GLY A 53 -20.54 19.15 4.23
CA GLY A 53 -19.34 18.66 3.54
C GLY A 53 -18.06 19.34 4.07
N PRO A 54 -16.88 18.83 3.72
CA PRO A 54 -15.63 19.51 4.04
C PRO A 54 -15.54 20.87 3.33
N GLU A 55 -14.94 21.85 3.98
CA GLU A 55 -14.75 23.21 3.42
C GLU A 55 -13.69 23.23 2.32
N LYS A 56 -12.72 22.30 2.40
CA LYS A 56 -11.70 22.11 1.39
C LYS A 56 -11.52 20.64 1.06
N LEU A 57 -11.29 20.36 -0.21
CA LEU A 57 -11.07 19.02 -0.73
C LEU A 57 -9.83 18.99 -1.62
N VAL A 58 -8.91 18.08 -1.30
CA VAL A 58 -7.84 17.66 -2.21
C VAL A 58 -8.12 16.23 -2.67
N VAL A 59 -7.95 16.01 -3.97
CA VAL A 59 -8.19 14.71 -4.59
C VAL A 59 -6.88 14.15 -5.15
N THR A 60 -6.64 12.87 -4.92
CA THR A 60 -5.44 12.14 -5.33
C THR A 60 -5.76 10.71 -5.78
N GLY A 61 -4.73 9.91 -6.06
CA GLY A 61 -4.88 8.56 -6.58
C GLY A 61 -5.13 8.50 -8.08
N TYR A 62 -5.38 7.29 -8.60
CA TYR A 62 -5.53 7.01 -10.03
C TYR A 62 -6.73 7.76 -10.65
N GLY A 63 -7.87 7.76 -9.96
CA GLY A 63 -9.12 8.37 -10.44
C GLY A 63 -9.19 9.90 -10.32
N ARG A 64 -8.18 10.57 -9.74
CA ARG A 64 -8.21 11.99 -9.37
C ARG A 64 -8.59 12.96 -10.48
N VAL A 65 -8.20 12.67 -11.73
CA VAL A 65 -8.46 13.55 -12.87
C VAL A 65 -9.91 13.50 -13.36
N ASN A 66 -10.64 12.45 -12.98
CA ASN A 66 -12.03 12.24 -13.36
C ASN A 66 -13.01 12.66 -12.25
N PHE A 67 -12.51 13.06 -11.09
CA PHE A 67 -13.37 13.55 -10.00
C PHE A 67 -13.80 14.99 -10.29
N PRO A 68 -15.09 15.34 -10.09
CA PRO A 68 -15.64 16.60 -10.60
C PRO A 68 -15.22 17.85 -9.82
N GLU A 69 -14.66 17.70 -8.62
CA GLU A 69 -14.38 18.81 -7.71
C GLU A 69 -13.12 18.59 -6.86
N GLY A 70 -12.68 19.65 -6.18
CA GLY A 70 -11.49 19.62 -5.33
C GLY A 70 -10.19 19.89 -6.09
N ARG A 71 -9.15 20.22 -5.34
CA ARG A 71 -7.81 20.48 -5.88
C ARG A 71 -7.11 19.15 -6.15
N VAL A 72 -6.66 18.94 -7.38
CA VAL A 72 -5.95 17.72 -7.76
C VAL A 72 -4.47 17.81 -7.36
N ILE A 73 -3.98 16.82 -6.61
CA ILE A 73 -2.55 16.66 -6.26
C ILE A 73 -2.12 15.22 -6.53
N THR A 74 -0.88 15.03 -6.97
CA THR A 74 -0.34 13.69 -7.28
C THR A 74 -0.26 12.81 -6.03
N GLU A 75 -0.51 11.52 -6.21
CA GLU A 75 -0.43 10.52 -5.14
C GLU A 75 0.97 10.50 -4.52
N ILE A 76 2.03 10.65 -5.32
CA ILE A 76 3.42 10.72 -4.84
C ILE A 76 3.61 11.85 -3.81
N THR A 77 3.05 13.03 -4.10
CA THR A 77 3.17 14.19 -3.21
C THR A 77 2.35 14.00 -1.94
N CYS A 78 1.11 13.50 -2.08
CA CYS A 78 0.25 13.20 -0.95
C CYS A 78 0.87 12.11 -0.05
N GLN A 79 1.37 11.04 -0.64
CA GLN A 79 2.03 9.94 0.06
C GLN A 79 3.24 10.43 0.87
N GLY A 80 4.11 11.23 0.26
CA GLY A 80 5.23 11.85 0.95
C GLY A 80 4.79 12.71 2.13
N ARG A 81 3.76 13.55 1.93
CA ARG A 81 3.24 14.43 2.99
C ARG A 81 2.62 13.64 4.15
N GLY A 82 1.81 12.63 3.85
CA GLY A 82 1.16 11.79 4.86
C GLY A 82 2.17 10.97 5.66
N CYS A 83 3.16 10.37 4.98
CA CYS A 83 4.24 9.65 5.66
C CYS A 83 5.11 10.58 6.51
N HIS A 84 5.41 11.79 6.04
CA HIS A 84 6.18 12.77 6.79
C HIS A 84 5.49 13.25 8.06
N ALA A 85 4.15 13.22 8.11
CA ALA A 85 3.39 13.56 9.32
C ALA A 85 3.60 12.54 10.45
N TYR A 86 3.85 11.27 10.12
CA TYR A 86 4.15 10.22 11.09
C TYR A 86 5.64 10.05 11.36
N PHE A 87 6.46 10.17 10.32
CA PHE A 87 7.89 9.84 10.33
C PHE A 87 8.70 10.94 9.63
N PRO A 88 8.86 12.12 10.27
CA PRO A 88 9.57 13.23 9.67
C PRO A 88 11.04 12.90 9.34
N GLU A 89 11.70 12.10 10.16
CA GLU A 89 13.12 11.71 10.09
C GLU A 89 13.44 10.63 9.03
N HIS A 90 12.46 9.83 8.59
CA HIS A 90 12.71 8.73 7.67
C HIS A 90 12.51 9.13 6.21
N ALA A 91 13.50 8.91 5.35
CA ALA A 91 13.50 9.45 3.98
C ALA A 91 12.83 8.55 2.94
N TYR A 92 12.82 7.23 3.14
CA TYR A 92 12.42 6.26 2.13
C TYR A 92 11.05 5.68 2.45
N ILE A 93 10.19 5.64 1.44
CA ILE A 93 8.83 5.11 1.51
C ILE A 93 8.70 4.04 0.43
N LEU A 94 8.25 2.85 0.81
CA LEU A 94 7.71 1.85 -0.09
C LEU A 94 6.19 1.87 0.05
N ASP A 95 5.48 2.11 -1.05
CA ASP A 95 4.03 1.99 -1.11
C ASP A 95 3.65 0.79 -1.97
N LEU A 96 3.08 -0.24 -1.36
CA LEU A 96 2.64 -1.45 -2.06
C LEU A 96 1.12 -1.44 -2.21
N GLY A 97 0.68 -0.88 -3.34
CA GLY A 97 -0.70 -0.89 -3.78
C GLY A 97 -1.09 -2.23 -4.43
N GLY A 98 -2.35 -2.33 -4.85
CA GLY A 98 -2.84 -3.53 -5.53
C GLY A 98 -2.29 -3.68 -6.94
N GLN A 99 -2.28 -2.60 -7.73
CA GLN A 99 -1.90 -2.64 -9.15
C GLN A 99 -0.51 -2.06 -9.44
N ASP A 100 0.07 -1.35 -8.48
CA ASP A 100 1.40 -0.78 -8.60
C ASP A 100 2.16 -0.89 -7.28
N ALA A 101 3.47 -0.67 -7.36
CA ALA A 101 4.34 -0.43 -6.23
C ALA A 101 5.19 0.81 -6.50
N LYS A 102 5.47 1.58 -5.46
CA LYS A 102 6.19 2.86 -5.57
C LYS A 102 7.30 2.92 -4.52
N VAL A 103 8.47 3.39 -4.92
CA VAL A 103 9.53 3.77 -3.99
C VAL A 103 9.72 5.27 -4.10
N ILE A 104 9.56 5.96 -2.98
CA ILE A 104 9.57 7.41 -2.90
C ILE A 104 10.64 7.83 -1.90
N LYS A 105 11.51 8.76 -2.31
CA LYS A 105 12.49 9.40 -1.44
C LYS A 105 12.08 10.84 -1.18
N LYS A 106 11.96 11.21 0.09
CA LYS A 106 11.72 12.59 0.55
C LYS A 106 12.95 13.18 1.23
N ASN A 107 13.06 14.50 1.24
CA ASN A 107 14.06 15.23 2.03
C ASN A 107 13.55 15.52 3.46
N ALA A 108 14.35 16.24 4.25
CA ALA A 108 14.03 16.57 5.64
C ALA A 108 12.77 17.46 5.78
N GLU A 109 12.44 18.27 4.78
CA GLU A 109 11.22 19.09 4.75
C GLU A 109 10.00 18.34 4.19
N GLY A 110 10.14 17.04 3.91
CA GLY A 110 9.07 16.21 3.37
C GLY A 110 8.81 16.39 1.87
N LYS A 111 9.66 17.12 1.15
CA LYS A 111 9.57 17.27 -0.31
C LYS A 111 10.10 16.04 -1.02
N ILE A 112 9.42 15.61 -2.07
CA ILE A 112 9.83 14.49 -2.89
C ILE A 112 11.05 14.87 -3.72
N VAL A 113 12.13 14.11 -3.60
CA VAL A 113 13.38 14.31 -4.37
C VAL A 113 13.54 13.31 -5.50
N GLN A 114 13.00 12.10 -5.33
CA GLN A 114 13.07 11.04 -6.31
C GLN A 114 11.93 10.06 -6.07
N PHE A 115 11.40 9.48 -7.14
CA PHE A 115 10.51 8.33 -7.04
C PHE A 115 10.67 7.43 -8.26
N ILE A 116 10.35 6.16 -8.09
CA ILE A 116 10.18 5.18 -9.16
C ILE A 116 8.90 4.39 -8.89
N MET A 117 8.28 3.86 -9.95
CA MET A 117 7.07 3.07 -9.85
C MET A 117 7.11 1.86 -10.79
N ASN A 118 6.52 0.76 -10.34
CA ASN A 118 6.20 -0.40 -11.16
C ASN A 118 4.68 -0.50 -11.27
N ASP A 119 4.14 -0.17 -12.44
CA ASP A 119 2.71 -0.20 -12.78
C ASP A 119 2.38 -1.15 -13.95
N LYS A 120 3.41 -1.77 -14.55
CA LYS A 120 3.26 -2.64 -15.73
C LYS A 120 3.19 -4.12 -15.39
N CYS A 121 3.66 -4.52 -14.21
CA CYS A 121 3.80 -5.91 -13.83
C CYS A 121 3.18 -6.21 -12.47
N ALA A 122 2.20 -7.11 -12.44
CA ALA A 122 1.55 -7.55 -11.22
C ALA A 122 2.50 -8.25 -10.25
N ALA A 123 3.60 -8.86 -10.74
CA ALA A 123 4.49 -9.70 -9.95
C ALA A 123 5.32 -8.98 -8.88
N GLY A 124 5.18 -7.66 -8.77
CA GLY A 124 5.76 -6.83 -7.72
C GLY A 124 4.73 -5.97 -7.00
N THR A 125 3.44 -6.33 -7.05
CA THR A 125 2.33 -5.55 -6.49
C THR A 125 1.48 -6.42 -5.55
N GLY A 126 0.56 -5.83 -4.79
CA GLY A 126 -0.38 -6.56 -3.95
C GLY A 126 -1.19 -7.60 -4.74
N ARG A 127 -1.47 -7.36 -6.03
CA ARG A 127 -2.18 -8.30 -6.89
C ARG A 127 -1.48 -9.65 -7.05
N PHE A 128 -0.15 -9.70 -6.98
CA PHE A 128 0.59 -10.96 -6.98
C PHE A 128 0.19 -11.85 -5.81
N LEU A 129 0.21 -11.27 -4.61
CA LEU A 129 -0.18 -11.96 -3.39
C LEU A 129 -1.67 -12.29 -3.42
N ASP A 130 -2.54 -11.33 -3.78
CA ASP A 130 -3.98 -11.54 -3.80
C ASP A 130 -4.42 -12.72 -4.68
N VAL A 131 -3.85 -12.85 -5.88
CA VAL A 131 -4.22 -13.94 -6.81
C VAL A 131 -3.84 -15.29 -6.22
N ILE A 132 -2.61 -15.42 -5.75
CA ILE A 132 -2.07 -16.71 -5.30
C ILE A 132 -2.68 -17.09 -3.96
N LEU A 133 -2.72 -16.17 -2.99
CA LEU A 133 -3.24 -16.43 -1.64
C LEU A 133 -4.74 -16.76 -1.67
N LYS A 134 -5.52 -16.15 -2.57
CA LYS A 134 -6.95 -16.48 -2.73
C LYS A 134 -7.17 -17.93 -3.17
N GLY A 135 -6.28 -18.49 -3.98
CA GLY A 135 -6.34 -19.89 -4.39
C GLY A 135 -5.90 -20.87 -3.30
N LEU A 136 -5.21 -20.38 -2.26
CA LEU A 136 -4.67 -21.21 -1.20
C LEU A 136 -5.60 -21.42 -0.01
N ASP A 137 -6.63 -20.60 0.16
CA ASP A 137 -7.55 -20.64 1.32
C ASP A 137 -6.77 -20.76 2.65
N LEU A 138 -5.96 -19.73 2.93
CA LEU A 138 -5.05 -19.74 4.09
C LEU A 138 -5.78 -19.45 5.39
N THR A 139 -5.49 -20.28 6.39
CA THR A 139 -5.87 -20.00 7.78
C THR A 139 -4.82 -19.13 8.48
N SER A 140 -5.22 -18.43 9.55
CA SER A 140 -4.28 -17.68 10.40
C SER A 140 -3.14 -18.56 10.92
N LYS A 141 -3.46 -19.78 11.34
CA LYS A 141 -2.48 -20.77 11.81
C LYS A 141 -1.44 -21.10 10.73
N GLU A 142 -1.82 -21.18 9.47
CA GLU A 142 -0.88 -21.47 8.38
C GLU A 142 0.06 -20.29 8.11
N LEU A 143 -0.40 -19.05 8.29
CA LEU A 143 0.44 -17.86 8.22
C LEU A 143 1.45 -17.81 9.37
N ASP A 144 1.02 -18.17 10.58
CA ASP A 144 1.92 -18.26 11.75
C ASP A 144 3.00 -19.33 11.53
N LEU A 145 2.61 -20.51 11.02
CA LEU A 145 3.56 -21.57 10.69
C LEU A 145 4.52 -21.16 9.57
N ALA A 146 4.06 -20.37 8.59
CA ALA A 146 4.90 -19.87 7.50
C ALA A 146 5.98 -18.90 7.99
N ALA A 147 5.78 -18.22 9.14
CA ALA A 147 6.79 -17.33 9.72
C ALA A 147 8.05 -18.07 10.19
N GLU A 148 7.90 -19.33 10.61
CA GLU A 148 8.99 -20.18 11.10
C GLU A 148 9.44 -21.23 10.07
N ALA A 149 8.70 -21.36 8.96
CA ALA A 149 8.98 -22.34 7.93
C ALA A 149 10.21 -21.98 7.10
N LYS A 150 10.90 -22.99 6.59
CA LYS A 150 11.94 -22.80 5.58
C LYS A 150 11.28 -22.38 4.25
N PRO A 151 11.60 -21.19 3.70
CA PRO A 151 10.96 -20.74 2.47
C PRO A 151 11.32 -21.63 1.28
N MET A 152 10.32 -22.16 0.59
CA MET A 152 10.55 -22.87 -0.67
C MET A 152 10.87 -21.86 -1.80
N PRO A 153 11.94 -22.09 -2.59
CA PRO A 153 12.26 -21.19 -3.69
C PRO A 153 11.13 -21.16 -4.74
N ILE A 154 10.61 -19.97 -5.02
CA ILE A 154 9.69 -19.72 -6.15
C ILE A 154 10.49 -18.99 -7.23
N ASN A 155 10.67 -19.63 -8.38
CA ASN A 155 11.52 -19.12 -9.46
C ASN A 155 10.75 -18.28 -10.47
N SER A 156 9.44 -18.47 -10.56
CA SER A 156 8.61 -17.78 -11.54
C SER A 156 8.52 -16.27 -11.30
N MET A 157 8.87 -15.52 -12.35
CA MET A 157 8.75 -14.06 -12.36
C MET A 157 7.35 -13.55 -12.69
N CYS A 158 6.59 -14.29 -13.49
CA CYS A 158 5.21 -13.91 -13.86
C CYS A 158 4.22 -14.45 -12.83
N THR A 159 3.23 -13.64 -12.43
CA THR A 159 2.16 -14.06 -11.49
C THR A 159 1.46 -15.35 -11.92
N VAL A 160 1.15 -15.49 -13.22
CA VAL A 160 0.46 -16.68 -13.76
C VAL A 160 1.30 -17.95 -13.62
N PHE A 161 2.61 -17.83 -13.89
CA PHE A 161 3.52 -18.97 -13.74
C PHE A 161 3.82 -19.27 -12.27
N ALA A 162 3.90 -18.25 -11.42
CA ALA A 162 4.09 -18.43 -9.98
C ALA A 162 2.88 -19.13 -9.34
N GLU A 163 1.66 -18.79 -9.75
CA GLU A 163 0.45 -19.50 -9.31
C GLU A 163 0.51 -21.00 -9.72
N SER A 164 0.89 -21.27 -10.97
CA SER A 164 1.04 -22.64 -11.47
C SER A 164 2.15 -23.41 -10.73
N GLU A 165 3.27 -22.75 -10.42
CA GLU A 165 4.38 -23.30 -9.65
C GLU A 165 3.94 -23.66 -8.22
N VAL A 166 3.21 -22.76 -7.55
CA VAL A 166 2.63 -22.96 -6.21
C VAL A 166 1.68 -24.16 -6.18
N ILE A 167 0.74 -24.24 -7.14
CA ILE A 167 -0.19 -25.37 -7.25
C ILE A 167 0.58 -26.68 -7.44
N THR A 168 1.60 -26.68 -8.30
CA THR A 168 2.45 -27.85 -8.56
C THR A 168 3.21 -28.29 -7.31
N MET A 169 3.74 -27.33 -6.52
CA MET A 169 4.43 -27.63 -5.27
C MET A 169 3.52 -28.32 -4.26
N LEU A 170 2.30 -27.82 -4.09
CA LEU A 170 1.31 -28.42 -3.20
C LEU A 170 0.88 -29.81 -3.67
N ALA A 171 0.66 -30.00 -4.97
CA ALA A 171 0.33 -31.30 -5.54
C ALA A 171 1.43 -32.35 -5.33
N LYS A 172 2.69 -31.92 -5.21
CA LYS A 172 3.85 -32.77 -4.88
C LYS A 172 3.98 -33.06 -3.37
N GLY A 173 3.07 -32.55 -2.54
CA GLY A 173 3.07 -32.77 -1.10
C GLY A 173 4.04 -31.87 -0.33
N ILE A 174 4.54 -30.78 -0.94
CA ILE A 174 5.34 -29.79 -0.19
C ILE A 174 4.44 -29.14 0.87
N PRO A 175 4.89 -29.02 2.13
CA PRO A 175 4.09 -28.41 3.18
C PRO A 175 3.66 -26.98 2.81
N LYS A 176 2.35 -26.71 2.92
CA LYS A 176 1.76 -25.41 2.59
C LYS A 176 2.46 -24.22 3.27
N PRO A 177 2.85 -24.27 4.57
CA PRO A 177 3.59 -23.18 5.21
C PRO A 177 4.92 -22.86 4.53
N GLU A 178 5.64 -23.84 4.01
CA GLU A 178 6.91 -23.63 3.31
C GLU A 178 6.72 -22.94 1.95
N VAL A 179 5.64 -23.29 1.24
CA VAL A 179 5.25 -22.64 -0.03
C VAL A 179 4.84 -21.19 0.21
N VAL A 180 4.05 -20.93 1.25
CA VAL A 180 3.64 -19.57 1.64
C VAL A 180 4.83 -18.73 2.05
N ALA A 181 5.74 -19.26 2.88
CA ALA A 181 6.98 -18.61 3.23
C ALA A 181 7.82 -18.29 1.98
N GLY A 182 7.88 -19.22 1.03
CA GLY A 182 8.50 -19.04 -0.28
C GLY A 182 7.95 -17.86 -1.07
N LEU A 183 6.63 -17.72 -1.10
CA LEU A 183 5.91 -16.64 -1.78
C LEU A 183 6.22 -15.28 -1.19
N PHE A 184 6.11 -15.14 0.14
CA PHE A 184 6.43 -13.88 0.82
C PHE A 184 7.92 -13.53 0.70
N ASN A 185 8.82 -14.51 0.83
CA ASN A 185 10.25 -14.30 0.66
C ASN A 185 10.62 -13.85 -0.76
N SER A 186 10.04 -14.48 -1.80
CA SER A 186 10.26 -14.07 -3.20
C SER A 186 9.74 -12.65 -3.46
N THR A 187 8.60 -12.30 -2.85
CA THR A 187 8.01 -10.95 -2.94
C THR A 187 8.89 -9.92 -2.23
N ALA A 188 9.31 -10.20 -1.00
CA ALA A 188 10.20 -9.34 -0.22
C ALA A 188 11.52 -9.07 -0.95
N LYS A 189 12.14 -10.09 -1.56
CA LYS A 189 13.34 -9.93 -2.39
C LYS A 189 13.15 -8.97 -3.55
N ARG A 190 12.01 -9.05 -4.26
CA ARG A 190 11.71 -8.10 -5.35
C ARG A 190 11.53 -6.69 -4.83
N LEU A 191 10.79 -6.52 -3.73
CA LEU A 191 10.57 -5.21 -3.13
C LEU A 191 11.86 -4.61 -2.57
N ALA A 192 12.72 -5.41 -1.95
CA ALA A 192 14.04 -4.99 -1.48
C ALA A 192 14.89 -4.49 -2.65
N ASN A 193 15.06 -5.28 -3.71
CA ASN A 193 15.76 -4.85 -4.92
C ASN A 193 15.18 -3.57 -5.53
N PHE A 194 13.84 -3.42 -5.49
CA PHE A 194 13.17 -2.23 -5.98
C PHE A 194 13.50 -0.99 -5.12
N VAL A 195 13.50 -1.13 -3.79
CA VAL A 195 13.94 -0.08 -2.86
C VAL A 195 15.41 0.27 -3.07
N GLU A 196 16.28 -0.73 -3.15
CA GLU A 196 17.74 -0.59 -3.33
C GLU A 196 18.13 0.15 -4.61
N SER A 197 17.29 0.06 -5.66
CA SER A 197 17.49 0.84 -6.89
C SER A 197 17.35 2.37 -6.69
N VAL A 198 16.74 2.82 -5.60
CA VAL A 198 16.70 4.23 -5.16
C VAL A 198 17.72 4.49 -4.05
N GLY A 199 17.97 3.51 -3.19
CA GLY A 199 19.01 3.56 -2.17
C GLY A 199 18.82 2.50 -1.07
N HIS A 200 19.72 2.49 -0.09
CA HIS A 200 19.75 1.49 0.97
C HIS A 200 19.34 2.14 2.30
N PRO A 201 18.04 2.17 2.64
CA PRO A 201 17.57 2.80 3.88
C PRO A 201 17.89 1.96 5.12
N GLU A 202 18.32 2.61 6.20
CA GLU A 202 18.32 2.01 7.54
C GLU A 202 16.89 1.84 8.10
N HIS A 203 16.01 2.78 7.74
CA HIS A 203 14.59 2.80 8.10
C HIS A 203 13.74 3.00 6.84
N LEU A 204 12.87 2.04 6.54
CA LEU A 204 11.92 2.11 5.43
C LEU A 204 10.50 2.31 5.96
N ILE A 205 9.83 3.37 5.54
CA ILE A 205 8.39 3.53 5.78
C ILE A 205 7.66 2.62 4.80
N PHE A 206 6.84 1.69 5.29
CA PHE A 206 6.06 0.78 4.45
C PHE A 206 4.56 1.07 4.55
N THR A 207 3.93 1.33 3.39
CA THR A 207 2.53 1.75 3.27
C THR A 207 1.76 0.93 2.24
N GLY A 208 0.47 1.23 2.11
CA GLY A 208 -0.44 0.53 1.21
C GLY A 208 -0.94 -0.78 1.80
N GLY A 209 -1.75 -1.51 1.03
CA GLY A 209 -2.37 -2.76 1.48
C GLY A 209 -1.35 -3.85 1.82
N GLY A 210 -0.19 -3.82 1.15
CA GLY A 210 0.89 -4.79 1.39
C GLY A 210 1.50 -4.73 2.79
N ALA A 211 1.44 -3.58 3.46
CA ALA A 211 1.98 -3.39 4.80
C ALA A 211 1.21 -4.18 5.89
N HIS A 212 -0.01 -4.65 5.59
CA HIS A 212 -0.78 -5.51 6.50
C HIS A 212 -0.24 -6.94 6.61
N TYR A 213 0.60 -7.37 5.67
CA TYR A 213 1.20 -8.70 5.73
C TYR A 213 2.44 -8.69 6.64
N THR A 214 2.25 -9.02 7.92
CA THR A 214 3.34 -9.11 8.91
C THR A 214 4.48 -10.02 8.45
N LEU A 215 4.16 -11.11 7.74
CA LEU A 215 5.16 -12.01 7.18
C LEU A 215 5.99 -11.35 6.07
N LEU A 216 5.36 -10.52 5.22
CA LEU A 216 6.07 -9.74 4.20
C LEU A 216 7.02 -8.75 4.85
N VAL A 217 6.58 -8.05 5.90
CA VAL A 217 7.39 -7.09 6.66
C VAL A 217 8.66 -7.76 7.20
N ARG A 218 8.53 -8.91 7.87
CA ARG A 218 9.66 -9.67 8.42
C ARG A 218 10.68 -10.06 7.35
N PHE A 219 10.21 -10.58 6.21
CA PHE A 219 11.12 -10.91 5.11
C PHE A 219 11.76 -9.66 4.51
N LEU A 220 11.02 -8.56 4.40
CA LEU A 220 11.55 -7.30 3.85
C LEU A 220 12.66 -6.72 4.73
N GLU A 221 12.49 -6.70 6.06
CA GLU A 221 13.53 -6.28 7.01
C GLU A 221 14.81 -7.12 6.87
N ARG A 222 14.64 -8.45 6.74
CA ARG A 222 15.76 -9.37 6.55
C ARG A 222 16.51 -9.12 5.24
N GLU A 223 15.79 -8.92 4.13
CA GLU A 223 16.41 -8.69 2.83
C GLU A 223 17.11 -7.32 2.77
N LEU A 224 16.50 -6.27 3.34
CA LEU A 224 17.09 -4.92 3.39
C LEU A 224 18.20 -4.76 4.44
N LYS A 225 18.29 -5.68 5.42
CA LYS A 225 19.15 -5.54 6.61
C LYS A 225 18.92 -4.21 7.34
N GLY A 226 17.67 -3.77 7.35
CA GLY A 226 17.21 -2.53 7.98
C GLY A 226 15.89 -2.77 8.70
N SER A 227 15.33 -1.71 9.27
CA SER A 227 14.04 -1.77 9.95
C SER A 227 12.91 -1.21 9.08
N VAL A 228 11.73 -1.77 9.24
CA VAL A 228 10.51 -1.29 8.57
C VAL A 228 9.61 -0.63 9.61
N VAL A 229 9.20 0.60 9.34
CA VAL A 229 8.22 1.33 10.15
C VAL A 229 6.91 1.46 9.38
N ILE A 230 5.79 1.28 10.08
CA ILE A 230 4.46 1.23 9.46
C ILE A 230 3.58 2.28 10.16
N PRO A 231 2.93 3.19 9.40
CA PRO A 231 1.92 4.09 9.96
C PRO A 231 0.75 3.32 10.58
N PRO A 232 0.00 3.90 11.54
CA PRO A 232 -1.14 3.21 12.15
C PRO A 232 -2.18 2.68 11.14
N GLU A 233 -2.45 3.45 10.08
CA GLU A 233 -3.29 3.02 8.95
C GLU A 233 -2.54 3.20 7.62
N PRO A 234 -1.74 2.20 7.20
CA PRO A 234 -0.81 2.34 6.09
C PRO A 234 -1.50 2.64 4.75
N GLU A 235 -2.73 2.20 4.54
CA GLU A 235 -3.52 2.43 3.32
C GLU A 235 -4.18 3.82 3.25
N LEU A 236 -4.18 4.59 4.34
CA LEU A 236 -4.82 5.92 4.41
C LEU A 236 -3.83 7.08 4.26
N THR A 237 -2.54 6.78 4.21
CA THR A 237 -1.44 7.76 4.20
C THR A 237 -1.54 8.77 3.05
N SER A 238 -1.89 8.33 1.84
CA SER A 238 -2.12 9.23 0.70
C SER A 238 -3.30 10.18 0.95
N ALA A 239 -4.43 9.65 1.43
CA ALA A 239 -5.61 10.45 1.76
C ALA A 239 -5.33 11.44 2.90
N LEU A 240 -4.57 11.02 3.92
CA LEU A 240 -4.10 11.90 5.00
C LEU A 240 -3.23 13.05 4.44
N GLY A 241 -2.25 12.73 3.59
CA GLY A 241 -1.41 13.73 2.97
C GLY A 241 -2.19 14.72 2.10
N ALA A 242 -3.21 14.24 1.38
CA ALA A 242 -4.14 15.10 0.65
C ALA A 242 -4.88 16.04 1.60
N ALA A 243 -5.43 15.55 2.71
CA ALA A 243 -6.14 16.37 3.70
C ALA A 243 -5.23 17.44 4.34
N LEU A 244 -3.97 17.10 4.60
CA LEU A 244 -2.96 18.04 5.13
C LEU A 244 -2.59 19.13 4.12
N LEU A 245 -2.80 18.91 2.82
CA LEU A 245 -2.50 19.85 1.73
C LEU A 245 -3.71 20.70 1.30
N ALA A 246 -4.88 20.46 1.89
CA ALA A 246 -6.12 21.16 1.56
C ALA A 246 -6.17 22.60 2.11
#